data_AF-A0A8C4TEW7-F1
#
_entry.id   AF-A0A8C4TEW7-F1
#
_cell.length_a   1.000
_cell.length_b   1.000
_cell.length_c   1.000
_cell.angle_alpha   90.00
_cell.angle_beta   90.00
_cell.angle_gamma   90.00
#
_symmetry.space_group_name_H-M   'P 1'
#
loop_
_entity.id
_entity.type
_entity.pdbx_description
1 polymer ?
#
loop_
_entity_poly.entity_id
_entity_poly.type
_entity_poly.pdbx_seq_one_letter_code
_entity_poly.pdbx_strand_id
1 'polypeptide(L)'
;MKEFPPLGMLNVHENLLEALLELQAYADVQAVLAKYDDISLPKSAAICYTAALLKARAVSDKFSPETASRRGLSTAEMMAVEAIHRAVEFNPHVPKYLLEMKSLILPPEHILKRGDSEAVAYSFFHLQHWKRVEGALNLLHCTWEGTFHDVSVYPKKELPFFILFTAGLSSFTAMLALLTHQFPELMGVFVKAVSIKVVYNYKTGNGG
;
A
#
# COMPACT_ATOMS: atom_id res chain seq x y z
N MET A 1 40.42 -10.51 8.65
CA MET A 1 39.80 -9.37 9.34
C MET A 1 38.61 -8.93 8.51
N LYS A 2 37.41 -8.94 9.07
CA LYS A 2 36.20 -8.50 8.36
C LYS A 2 36.18 -6.98 8.51
N GLU A 3 36.54 -6.26 7.45
CA GLU A 3 36.56 -4.80 7.45
C GLU A 3 35.15 -4.30 7.80
N PHE A 4 35.05 -3.58 8.92
CA PHE A 4 33.85 -2.85 9.27
C PHE A 4 33.80 -1.61 8.37
N PRO A 5 32.68 -1.31 7.69
CA PRO A 5 32.56 -0.09 6.93
C PRO A 5 32.78 1.12 7.86
N PRO A 6 33.46 2.18 7.39
CA PRO A 6 33.84 3.31 8.24
C PRO A 6 32.60 3.97 8.81
N LEU A 7 32.40 3.78 10.11
CA LEU A 7 31.33 4.24 10.97
C LEU A 7 31.04 5.75 10.96
N GLY A 8 31.88 6.57 10.29
CA GLY A 8 31.79 8.03 10.33
C GLY A 8 31.04 8.69 9.17
N MET A 9 30.97 8.06 7.99
CA MET A 9 30.49 8.79 6.79
C MET A 9 28.96 8.78 6.65
N LEU A 10 28.28 7.77 7.22
CA LEU A 10 26.83 7.61 7.09
C LEU A 10 26.02 8.45 8.09
N ASN A 11 26.55 8.80 9.27
CA ASN A 11 25.79 9.65 10.20
C ASN A 11 25.99 11.15 9.92
N VAL A 12 27.15 11.55 9.37
CA VAL A 12 27.46 12.98 9.16
C VAL A 12 26.50 13.63 8.17
N HIS A 13 26.09 12.90 7.13
CA HIS A 13 25.17 13.46 6.15
C HIS A 13 23.73 13.56 6.67
N GLU A 14 23.29 12.63 7.52
CA GLU A 14 21.98 12.71 8.17
C GLU A 14 21.92 13.88 9.15
N ASN A 15 22.97 14.06 9.95
CA ASN A 15 23.12 15.22 10.83
C ASN A 15 23.17 16.54 10.04
N LEU A 16 23.83 16.54 8.88
CA LEU A 16 23.86 17.70 7.99
C LEU A 16 22.46 18.00 7.43
N LEU A 17 21.70 16.98 7.01
CA LEU A 17 20.33 17.15 6.54
C LEU A 17 19.45 17.74 7.65
N GLU A 18 19.55 17.23 8.86
CA GLU A 18 18.82 17.76 10.03
C GLU A 18 19.19 19.23 10.29
N ALA A 19 20.49 19.56 10.34
CA ALA A 19 20.94 20.94 10.55
C ALA A 19 20.43 21.89 9.46
N LEU A 20 20.47 21.46 8.19
CA LEU A 20 19.98 22.26 7.07
C LEU A 20 18.45 22.41 7.08
N LEU A 21 17.71 21.37 7.46
CA LEU A 21 16.25 21.43 7.64
C LEU A 21 15.87 22.38 8.79
N GLU A 22 16.65 22.40 9.86
CA GLU A 22 16.40 23.29 10.98
C GLU A 22 16.65 24.76 10.61
N LEU A 23 17.70 25.01 9.83
CA LEU A 23 17.97 26.32 9.21
C LEU A 23 16.99 26.67 8.07
N GLN A 24 16.08 25.76 7.69
CA GLN A 24 15.16 25.91 6.56
C GLN A 24 15.86 26.18 5.22
N ALA A 25 17.11 25.72 5.08
CA ALA A 25 17.93 25.86 3.90
C ALA A 25 17.59 24.77 2.86
N TYR A 26 16.33 24.73 2.40
CA TYR A 26 15.80 23.64 1.56
C TYR A 26 16.54 23.44 0.23
N ALA A 27 17.12 24.51 -0.32
CA ALA A 27 17.94 24.42 -1.54
C ALA A 27 19.23 23.61 -1.29
N ASP A 28 19.86 23.80 -0.14
CA ASP A 28 21.06 23.07 0.26
C ASP A 28 20.73 21.62 0.62
N VAL A 29 19.59 21.37 1.26
CA VAL A 29 19.07 20.01 1.49
C VAL A 29 18.92 19.27 0.15
N GLN A 30 18.32 19.93 -0.86
CA GLN A 30 18.16 19.35 -2.20
C GLN A 30 19.52 19.06 -2.87
N ALA A 31 20.51 19.94 -2.69
CA ALA A 31 21.86 19.75 -3.24
C ALA A 31 22.60 18.59 -2.57
N VAL A 32 22.41 18.38 -1.25
CA VAL A 32 22.93 17.20 -0.55
C VAL A 32 22.26 15.93 -1.09
N LEU A 33 20.93 15.91 -1.20
CA LEU A 33 20.18 14.75 -1.69
C LEU A 33 20.51 14.38 -3.14
N ALA A 34 20.77 15.35 -4.01
CA ALA A 34 21.15 15.09 -5.40
C ALA A 34 22.41 14.22 -5.52
N LYS A 35 23.34 14.30 -4.55
CA LYS A 35 24.54 13.43 -4.51
C LYS A 35 24.21 11.96 -4.21
N TYR A 36 23.03 11.69 -3.63
CA TYR A 36 22.55 10.34 -3.31
C TYR A 36 21.62 9.77 -4.39
N ASP A 37 21.22 10.57 -5.40
CA ASP A 37 20.45 10.08 -6.56
C ASP A 37 21.34 9.28 -7.55
N ASP A 38 22.65 9.59 -7.62
CA ASP A 38 23.65 8.90 -8.46
C ASP A 38 24.17 7.57 -7.82
N ILE A 39 23.23 6.63 -7.61
CA ILE A 39 23.35 5.15 -7.58
C ILE A 39 24.65 4.49 -7.00
N SER A 40 25.31 5.02 -5.97
CA SER A 40 26.39 4.24 -5.30
C SER A 40 26.44 4.36 -3.78
N LEU A 41 25.63 5.24 -3.19
CA LEU A 41 25.62 5.46 -1.75
C LEU A 41 24.48 4.70 -1.07
N PRO A 42 24.70 4.21 0.17
CA PRO A 42 23.65 3.55 0.95
C PRO A 42 22.48 4.52 1.16
N LYS A 43 21.26 4.08 0.83
CA LYS A 43 20.03 4.82 1.16
C LYS A 43 19.64 4.53 2.61
N SER A 44 19.16 5.56 3.30
CA SER A 44 18.57 5.48 4.64
C SER A 44 17.18 6.11 4.65
N ALA A 45 16.44 5.92 5.74
CA ALA A 45 15.15 6.57 5.95
C ALA A 45 15.30 8.10 5.89
N ALA A 46 16.40 8.65 6.42
CA ALA A 46 16.68 10.08 6.37
C ALA A 46 16.78 10.60 4.93
N ILE A 47 17.51 9.92 4.04
CA ILE A 47 17.60 10.31 2.63
C ILE A 47 16.22 10.23 1.95
N CYS A 48 15.56 9.06 2.02
CA CYS A 48 14.34 8.79 1.28
C CYS A 48 13.18 9.69 1.73
N TYR A 49 12.97 9.81 3.04
CA TYR A 49 11.87 10.62 3.58
C TYR A 49 12.16 12.13 3.51
N THR A 50 13.40 12.57 3.60
CA THR A 50 13.72 14.00 3.40
C THR A 50 13.51 14.41 1.95
N ALA A 51 13.89 13.58 0.98
CA ALA A 51 13.56 13.82 -0.42
C ALA A 51 12.04 13.89 -0.65
N ALA A 52 11.29 12.97 -0.04
CA ALA A 52 9.82 13.00 -0.08
C ALA A 52 9.25 14.28 0.54
N LEU A 53 9.76 14.72 1.70
CA LEU A 53 9.34 15.96 2.36
C LEU A 53 9.56 17.19 1.48
N LEU A 54 10.71 17.30 0.79
CA LEU A 54 10.96 18.42 -0.11
C LEU A 54 9.99 18.46 -1.30
N LYS A 55 9.65 17.30 -1.86
CA LYS A 55 8.63 17.21 -2.92
C LYS A 55 7.23 17.50 -2.40
N ALA A 56 6.88 16.99 -1.22
CA ALA A 56 5.61 17.27 -0.56
C ALA A 56 5.44 18.77 -0.31
N ARG A 57 6.48 19.45 0.18
CA ARG A 57 6.48 20.91 0.43
C ARG A 57 6.13 21.74 -0.81
N ALA A 58 6.42 21.27 -2.01
CA ALA A 58 6.12 22.00 -3.23
C ALA A 58 4.63 21.97 -3.62
N VAL A 59 3.83 21.07 -3.03
CA VAL A 59 2.44 20.79 -3.48
C VAL A 59 1.43 20.66 -2.34
N SER A 60 1.87 20.48 -1.10
CA SER A 60 1.01 20.07 0.01
C SER A 60 0.06 21.16 0.51
N ASP A 61 0.37 22.43 0.26
CA ASP A 61 -0.45 23.59 0.60
C ASP A 61 -1.81 23.59 -0.13
N LYS A 62 -1.83 23.07 -1.36
CA LYS A 62 -3.01 23.02 -2.24
C LYS A 62 -3.55 21.61 -2.43
N PHE A 63 -2.91 20.62 -1.83
CA PHE A 63 -3.28 19.24 -2.00
C PHE A 63 -4.61 18.94 -1.30
N SER A 64 -5.59 18.47 -2.06
CA SER A 64 -6.85 17.95 -1.55
C SER A 64 -7.14 16.59 -2.20
N PRO A 65 -7.37 15.52 -1.41
CA PRO A 65 -7.64 14.19 -1.95
C PRO A 65 -8.94 14.14 -2.76
N GLU A 66 -9.94 14.94 -2.38
CA GLU A 66 -11.20 15.06 -3.13
C GLU A 66 -11.00 15.72 -4.48
N THR A 67 -10.12 16.71 -4.55
CA THR A 67 -9.84 17.40 -5.81
C THR A 67 -8.96 16.53 -6.70
N ALA A 68 -7.94 15.87 -6.13
CA ALA A 68 -7.08 14.93 -6.84
C ALA A 68 -7.85 13.74 -7.42
N SER A 69 -8.88 13.23 -6.73
CA SER A 69 -9.71 12.13 -7.26
C SER A 69 -10.58 12.53 -8.45
N ARG A 70 -10.98 13.80 -8.55
CA ARG A 70 -11.79 14.31 -9.69
C ARG A 70 -10.95 14.78 -10.87
N ARG A 71 -9.85 15.51 -10.61
CA ARG A 71 -9.02 16.12 -11.66
C ARG A 71 -7.78 15.30 -12.04
N GLY A 72 -7.46 14.27 -11.27
CA GLY A 72 -6.17 13.59 -11.31
C GLY A 72 -5.06 14.39 -10.61
N LEU A 73 -3.92 13.73 -10.42
CA LEU A 73 -2.71 14.36 -9.87
C LEU A 73 -2.03 15.20 -10.94
N SER A 74 -1.59 16.41 -10.60
CA SER A 74 -0.66 17.18 -11.42
C SER A 74 0.71 16.50 -11.45
N THR A 75 1.57 16.88 -12.40
CA THR A 75 2.94 16.33 -12.48
C THR A 75 3.71 16.52 -11.18
N ALA A 76 3.59 17.68 -10.54
CA ALA A 76 4.27 17.96 -9.28
C ALA A 76 3.71 17.11 -8.13
N GLU A 77 2.38 16.92 -8.07
CA GLU A 77 1.75 16.06 -7.07
C GLU A 77 2.13 14.60 -7.29
N MET A 78 2.17 14.14 -8.53
CA MET A 78 2.60 12.78 -8.88
C MET A 78 4.03 12.53 -8.40
N MET A 79 4.95 13.47 -8.67
CA MET A 79 6.34 13.35 -8.20
C MET A 79 6.45 13.29 -6.67
N ALA A 80 5.60 14.03 -5.94
CA ALA A 80 5.56 13.98 -4.48
C ALA A 80 5.00 12.64 -3.98
N VAL A 81 3.91 12.16 -4.58
CA VAL A 81 3.30 10.85 -4.28
C VAL A 81 4.29 9.72 -4.54
N GLU A 82 4.97 9.70 -5.68
CA GLU A 82 5.98 8.70 -6.02
C GLU A 82 7.19 8.74 -5.07
N ALA A 83 7.61 9.93 -4.64
CA ALA A 83 8.70 10.06 -3.66
C ALA A 83 8.29 9.50 -2.30
N ILE A 84 7.07 9.79 -1.84
CA ILE A 84 6.52 9.22 -0.60
C ILE A 84 6.38 7.70 -0.71
N HIS A 85 5.85 7.20 -1.83
CA HIS A 85 5.69 5.76 -2.05
C HIS A 85 7.04 5.03 -1.97
N ARG A 86 8.07 5.52 -2.67
CA ARG A 86 9.43 4.96 -2.59
C ARG A 86 10.01 5.03 -1.17
N ALA A 87 9.73 6.08 -0.41
CA ALA A 87 10.16 6.19 0.98
C ALA A 87 9.45 5.17 1.89
N VAL A 88 8.16 4.94 1.68
CA VAL A 88 7.36 3.92 2.38
C VAL A 88 7.81 2.51 2.05
N GLU A 89 8.10 2.21 0.77
CA GLU A 89 8.70 0.94 0.37
C GLU A 89 10.08 0.73 1.01
N PHE A 90 10.85 1.82 1.17
CA PHE A 90 12.12 1.76 1.85
C PHE A 90 11.93 1.41 3.34
N ASN A 91 11.07 2.13 4.08
CA ASN A 91 10.80 1.81 5.47
C ASN A 91 9.32 2.05 5.86
N PRO A 92 8.48 1.00 5.91
CA PRO A 92 7.05 1.12 6.13
C PRO A 92 6.65 1.51 7.57
N HIS A 93 7.60 1.56 8.50
CA HIS A 93 7.35 1.88 9.90
C HIS A 93 7.30 3.38 10.16
N VAL A 94 8.01 4.19 9.36
CA VAL A 94 8.12 5.66 9.53
C VAL A 94 6.76 6.38 9.55
N PRO A 95 5.80 6.10 8.65
CA PRO A 95 4.54 6.85 8.62
C PRO A 95 3.75 6.73 9.92
N LYS A 96 3.78 5.56 10.58
CA LYS A 96 3.07 5.36 11.86
C LYS A 96 3.59 6.28 12.97
N TYR A 97 4.89 6.58 12.96
CA TYR A 97 5.48 7.51 13.92
C TYR A 97 5.27 8.97 13.50
N LEU A 98 5.40 9.30 12.21
CA LEU A 98 5.15 10.65 11.70
C LEU A 98 3.69 11.10 11.87
N LEU A 99 2.75 10.18 11.70
CA LEU A 99 1.32 10.40 11.88
C LEU A 99 0.88 10.27 13.35
N GLU A 100 1.83 10.12 14.27
CA GLU A 100 1.58 10.01 15.72
C GLU A 100 0.64 8.85 16.12
N MET A 101 0.52 7.84 15.25
CA MET A 101 -0.24 6.60 15.53
C MET A 101 0.52 5.67 16.49
N LYS A 102 1.83 5.87 16.63
CA LYS A 102 2.69 5.24 17.63
C LYS A 102 3.40 6.32 18.45
N SER A 103 3.55 6.07 19.75
CA SER A 103 4.31 6.94 20.64
C SER A 103 5.78 7.00 20.23
N LEU A 104 6.33 8.22 20.15
CA LEU A 104 7.76 8.41 20.03
C LEU A 104 8.44 8.12 21.38
N ILE A 105 9.48 7.31 21.33
CA ILE A 105 10.41 7.07 22.43
C ILE A 105 11.78 7.62 22.05
N LEU A 106 12.67 7.80 23.02
CA LEU A 106 14.05 8.19 22.74
C LEU A 106 14.70 7.17 21.80
N PRO A 107 15.36 7.62 20.73
CA PRO A 107 16.04 6.72 19.82
C PRO A 107 17.19 6.03 20.57
N PRO A 108 17.39 4.71 20.38
CA PRO A 108 18.51 4.01 21.01
C PRO A 108 19.85 4.47 20.41
N GLU A 109 20.89 4.60 21.24
CA GLU A 109 22.21 5.16 20.88
C GLU A 109 23.05 4.30 19.90
N HIS A 110 22.61 3.07 19.59
CA HIS A 110 23.34 2.14 18.73
C HIS A 110 22.92 2.25 17.26
N ILE A 111 23.79 1.83 16.33
CA ILE A 111 23.52 1.82 14.87
C ILE A 111 22.19 1.14 14.58
N LEU A 112 21.26 1.92 14.06
CA LEU A 112 19.94 1.43 13.70
C LEU A 112 20.02 0.81 12.32
N LYS A 113 19.86 -0.51 12.26
CA LYS A 113 19.61 -1.19 11.00
C LYS A 113 18.12 -1.02 10.65
N ARG A 114 17.84 -0.93 9.35
CA ARG A 114 16.52 -0.77 8.72
C ARG A 114 15.37 -1.41 9.50
N GLY A 115 14.21 -0.76 9.50
CA GLY A 115 13.00 -1.23 10.17
C GLY A 115 12.50 -0.27 11.24
N ASP A 116 11.85 -0.79 12.28
CA ASP A 116 11.15 0.04 13.28
C ASP A 116 12.10 0.96 14.06
N SER A 117 13.33 0.52 14.35
CA SER A 117 14.28 1.35 15.12
C SER A 117 14.79 2.55 14.32
N GLU A 118 15.15 2.35 13.04
CA GLU A 118 15.50 3.44 12.12
C GLU A 118 14.31 4.41 11.95
N ALA A 119 13.09 3.87 11.91
CA ALA A 119 11.89 4.69 11.80
C ALA A 119 11.66 5.58 13.01
N VAL A 120 11.83 5.05 14.23
CA VAL A 120 11.75 5.84 15.47
C VAL A 120 12.77 6.97 15.46
N ALA A 121 14.03 6.71 15.10
CA ALA A 121 15.05 7.75 15.08
C ALA A 121 14.78 8.83 14.05
N TYR A 122 14.44 8.43 12.81
CA TYR A 122 14.07 9.41 11.79
C TYR A 122 12.92 10.30 12.28
N SER A 123 11.82 9.70 12.73
CA SER A 123 10.65 10.44 13.17
C SER A 123 10.90 11.30 14.39
N PHE A 124 11.76 10.87 15.32
CA PHE A 124 12.13 11.67 16.50
C PHE A 124 12.74 13.02 16.10
N PHE A 125 13.71 13.02 15.17
CA PHE A 125 14.37 14.26 14.74
C PHE A 125 13.57 15.04 13.67
N HIS A 126 12.78 14.36 12.84
CA HIS A 126 12.19 14.96 11.64
C HIS A 126 10.69 15.26 11.72
N LEU A 127 9.96 14.77 12.73
CA LEU A 127 8.51 15.01 12.85
C LEU A 127 8.18 16.51 12.83
N GLN A 128 8.97 17.32 13.51
CA GLN A 128 8.81 18.77 13.52
C GLN A 128 8.90 19.40 12.12
N HIS A 129 9.78 18.89 11.25
CA HIS A 129 9.95 19.40 9.89
C HIS A 129 8.74 19.04 9.02
N TRP A 130 8.17 17.84 9.21
CA TRP A 130 6.91 17.46 8.56
C TRP A 130 5.73 18.31 9.03
N LYS A 131 5.64 18.59 10.34
CA LYS A 131 4.60 19.47 10.92
C LYS A 131 4.72 20.92 10.46
N ARG A 132 5.94 21.40 10.19
CA ARG A 132 6.21 22.76 9.70
C ARG A 132 5.67 22.99 8.28
N VAL A 133 5.50 21.93 7.49
CA VAL A 133 4.98 22.00 6.12
C VAL A 133 3.49 21.70 6.13
N GLU A 134 2.67 22.74 5.91
CA GLU A 134 1.22 22.60 5.89
C GLU A 134 0.76 21.57 4.85
N GLY A 135 -0.12 20.66 5.27
CA GLY A 135 -0.66 19.59 4.43
C GLY A 135 0.30 18.43 4.15
N ALA A 136 1.58 18.49 4.52
CA ALA A 136 2.53 17.42 4.21
C ALA A 136 2.20 16.09 4.90
N LEU A 137 1.78 16.14 6.17
CA LEU A 137 1.32 14.96 6.89
C LEU A 137 0.01 14.40 6.31
N ASN A 138 -0.88 15.26 5.80
CA ASN A 138 -2.10 14.83 5.15
C ASN A 138 -1.80 14.12 3.81
N LEU A 139 -0.90 14.68 3.00
CA LEU A 139 -0.42 14.05 1.78
C LEU A 139 0.25 12.70 2.08
N LEU A 140 1.13 12.65 3.09
CA LEU A 140 1.75 11.41 3.56
C LEU A 140 0.69 10.39 3.96
N HIS A 141 -0.31 10.78 4.74
CA HIS A 141 -1.41 9.92 5.17
C HIS A 141 -2.16 9.34 3.96
N CYS A 142 -2.63 10.19 3.06
CA CYS A 142 -3.37 9.75 1.87
C CYS A 142 -2.55 8.80 0.98
N THR A 143 -1.26 9.08 0.76
CA THR A 143 -0.39 8.24 -0.06
C THR A 143 -0.04 6.92 0.63
N TRP A 144 0.23 6.96 1.93
CA TRP A 144 0.54 5.77 2.73
C TRP A 144 -0.68 4.85 2.84
N GLU A 145 -1.85 5.40 3.16
CA GLU A 145 -3.10 4.66 3.15
C GLU A 145 -3.36 4.03 1.78
N GLY A 146 -3.19 4.78 0.68
CA GLY A 146 -3.33 4.21 -0.67
C GLY A 146 -2.37 3.05 -0.93
N THR A 147 -1.11 3.15 -0.50
CA THR A 147 -0.07 2.12 -0.68
C THR A 147 -0.43 0.81 0.03
N PHE A 148 -0.95 0.89 1.27
CA PHE A 148 -1.36 -0.31 2.02
C PHE A 148 -2.79 -0.74 1.70
N HIS A 149 -3.64 0.17 1.23
CA HIS A 149 -4.95 -0.17 0.74
C HIS A 149 -4.85 -1.01 -0.52
N ASP A 150 -3.95 -0.69 -1.47
CA ASP A 150 -3.70 -1.49 -2.68
C ASP A 150 -3.21 -2.90 -2.36
N VAL A 151 -2.37 -3.07 -1.33
CA VAL A 151 -1.93 -4.39 -0.85
C VAL A 151 -3.05 -5.12 -0.08
N SER A 152 -3.99 -4.38 0.51
CA SER A 152 -5.18 -4.94 1.17
C SER A 152 -6.37 -5.21 0.23
N VAL A 153 -6.22 -5.01 -1.10
CA VAL A 153 -7.27 -5.28 -2.10
C VAL A 153 -7.37 -6.78 -2.41
N TYR A 154 -7.79 -7.54 -1.41
CA TYR A 154 -8.96 -8.36 -1.69
C TYR A 154 -10.11 -7.39 -1.91
N PRO A 155 -10.74 -7.35 -3.10
CA PRO A 155 -11.68 -6.29 -3.42
C PRO A 155 -12.89 -6.40 -2.48
N LYS A 156 -13.05 -5.43 -1.58
CA LYS A 156 -14.28 -5.22 -0.80
C LYS A 156 -15.07 -4.07 -1.39
N LYS A 157 -15.75 -4.31 -2.51
CA LYS A 157 -17.06 -3.74 -2.89
C LYS A 157 -17.71 -4.73 -3.86
N GLU A 158 -18.63 -5.52 -3.31
CA GLU A 158 -19.42 -6.59 -3.93
C GLU A 158 -18.63 -7.65 -4.71
N LEU A 159 -18.68 -8.92 -4.27
CA LEU A 159 -18.16 -10.01 -5.10
C LEU A 159 -18.80 -9.88 -6.50
N PRO A 160 -18.01 -9.91 -7.59
CA PRO A 160 -18.57 -9.88 -8.94
C PRO A 160 -19.69 -10.91 -9.02
N PHE A 161 -20.84 -10.52 -9.59
CA PHE A 161 -22.03 -11.37 -9.68
C PHE A 161 -21.70 -12.81 -10.12
N PHE A 162 -20.74 -12.95 -11.04
CA PHE A 162 -20.25 -14.23 -11.53
C PHE A 162 -19.70 -15.17 -10.44
N ILE A 163 -19.04 -14.65 -9.40
CA ILE A 163 -18.50 -15.45 -8.29
C ILE A 163 -19.63 -15.97 -7.39
N LEU A 164 -20.62 -15.13 -7.07
CA LEU A 164 -21.81 -15.56 -6.33
C LEU A 164 -22.64 -16.58 -7.13
N PHE A 165 -22.77 -16.36 -8.45
CA PHE A 165 -23.47 -17.26 -9.35
C PHE A 165 -22.79 -18.64 -9.44
N THR A 166 -21.46 -18.67 -9.59
CA THR A 166 -20.68 -19.92 -9.64
C THR A 166 -20.65 -20.66 -8.30
N ALA A 167 -20.51 -19.94 -7.18
CA ALA A 167 -20.64 -20.51 -5.85
C ALA A 167 -22.06 -21.07 -5.59
N GLY A 168 -23.09 -20.38 -6.08
CA GLY A 168 -24.48 -20.84 -6.01
C GLY A 168 -24.72 -22.12 -6.82
N LEU A 169 -24.26 -22.16 -8.08
CA LEU A 169 -24.40 -23.33 -8.95
C LEU A 169 -23.65 -24.55 -8.40
N SER A 170 -22.43 -24.35 -7.90
CA SER A 170 -21.64 -25.45 -7.32
C SER A 170 -22.25 -25.98 -6.03
N SER A 171 -22.73 -25.10 -5.14
CA SER A 171 -23.43 -25.50 -3.91
C SER A 171 -24.73 -26.23 -4.20
N PHE A 172 -25.51 -25.78 -5.20
CA PHE A 172 -26.72 -26.45 -5.63
C PHE A 172 -26.43 -27.84 -6.22
N THR A 173 -25.40 -27.94 -7.05
CA THR A 173 -24.97 -29.23 -7.62
C THR A 173 -24.53 -30.20 -6.51
N ALA A 174 -23.78 -29.72 -5.52
CA ALA A 174 -23.36 -30.52 -4.37
C ALA A 174 -24.56 -30.99 -3.53
N MET A 175 -25.56 -30.13 -3.31
CA MET A 175 -26.79 -30.50 -2.61
C MET A 175 -27.58 -31.57 -3.38
N LEU A 176 -27.74 -31.42 -4.70
CA LEU A 176 -28.38 -32.45 -5.52
C LEU A 176 -27.64 -33.78 -5.46
N ALA A 177 -26.30 -33.75 -5.50
CA ALA A 177 -25.47 -34.96 -5.37
C ALA A 177 -25.62 -35.64 -4.00
N LEU A 178 -25.76 -34.87 -2.92
CA LEU A 178 -26.03 -35.43 -1.60
C LEU A 178 -27.44 -36.01 -1.50
N LEU A 179 -28.44 -35.35 -2.08
CA LEU A 179 -29.82 -35.85 -2.11
C LEU A 179 -29.95 -37.12 -2.94
N THR A 180 -29.23 -37.22 -4.07
CA THR A 180 -29.21 -38.46 -4.86
C THR A 180 -28.53 -39.61 -4.14
N HIS A 181 -27.51 -39.30 -3.33
CA HIS A 181 -26.83 -40.29 -2.51
C HIS A 181 -27.69 -40.75 -1.31
N GLN A 182 -28.42 -39.85 -0.66
CA GLN A 182 -29.24 -40.18 0.51
C GLN A 182 -30.60 -40.82 0.16
N PHE A 183 -31.16 -40.53 -1.02
CA PHE A 183 -32.49 -41.01 -1.44
C PHE A 183 -32.47 -41.68 -2.83
N PRO A 184 -31.78 -42.82 -2.99
CA PRO A 184 -31.61 -43.48 -4.29
C PRO A 184 -32.94 -43.94 -4.92
N GLU A 185 -33.90 -44.39 -4.10
CA GLU A 185 -35.21 -44.88 -4.57
C GLU A 185 -36.05 -43.76 -5.21
N LEU A 186 -36.08 -42.57 -4.57
CA LEU A 186 -36.82 -41.40 -5.05
C LEU A 186 -36.20 -40.83 -6.34
N MET A 187 -34.87 -40.83 -6.45
CA MET A 187 -34.17 -40.44 -7.66
C MET A 187 -34.40 -41.42 -8.82
N GLY A 188 -34.50 -42.72 -8.54
CA GLY A 188 -34.81 -43.73 -9.56
C GLY A 188 -36.19 -43.51 -10.20
N VAL A 189 -37.20 -43.13 -9.40
CA VAL A 189 -38.54 -42.77 -9.90
C VAL A 189 -38.49 -41.47 -10.71
N PHE A 190 -37.75 -40.47 -10.24
CA PHE A 190 -37.63 -39.18 -10.92
C PHE A 190 -36.94 -39.29 -12.29
N VAL A 191 -35.83 -40.03 -12.38
CA VAL A 191 -35.12 -40.28 -13.65
C VAL A 191 -36.02 -41.00 -14.64
N LYS A 192 -36.76 -42.04 -14.21
CA LYS A 192 -37.73 -42.71 -15.08
C LYS A 192 -38.81 -41.76 -15.59
N ALA A 193 -39.36 -40.91 -14.72
CA ALA A 193 -40.38 -39.93 -15.10
C ALA A 193 -39.86 -38.90 -16.12
N VAL A 194 -38.64 -38.37 -15.92
CA VAL A 194 -38.00 -37.44 -16.85
C VAL A 194 -37.67 -38.12 -18.18
N SER A 195 -37.09 -39.31 -18.17
CA SER A 195 -36.79 -40.07 -19.39
C SER A 195 -38.05 -40.38 -20.21
N ILE A 196 -39.15 -40.79 -19.56
CA ILE A 196 -40.44 -41.00 -20.23
C ILE A 196 -40.94 -39.71 -20.87
N LYS A 197 -40.86 -38.58 -20.16
CA LYS A 197 -41.30 -37.28 -20.66
C LYS A 197 -40.44 -36.76 -21.82
N VAL A 198 -39.12 -36.97 -21.79
CA VAL A 198 -38.20 -36.62 -22.88
C VAL A 198 -38.46 -37.49 -24.12
N VAL A 199 -38.61 -38.81 -23.94
CA VAL A 199 -38.94 -39.73 -25.05
C VAL A 199 -40.30 -39.41 -25.67
N TYR A 200 -41.28 -39.05 -24.84
CA TYR A 200 -42.59 -38.61 -25.32
C TYR A 200 -42.48 -37.33 -26.17
N ASN A 201 -41.79 -36.29 -25.66
CA ASN A 201 -41.59 -35.04 -26.39
C ASN A 201 -40.78 -35.22 -27.69
N TYR A 202 -39.79 -36.12 -27.70
CA TYR A 202 -39.03 -36.46 -28.91
C TYR A 202 -39.91 -37.14 -29.96
N LYS A 203 -40.80 -38.06 -29.57
CA LYS A 203 -41.75 -38.71 -30.48
C LYS A 203 -42.81 -37.76 -31.02
N THR A 204 -43.26 -36.79 -30.23
CA THR A 204 -44.28 -35.81 -30.67
C THR A 204 -43.68 -34.61 -31.43
N GLY A 205 -42.40 -34.31 -31.25
CA GLY A 205 -41.70 -33.19 -31.93
C GLY A 205 -41.11 -33.52 -33.30
N ASN A 206 -41.03 -34.80 -33.67
CA ASN A 206 -40.47 -35.26 -34.96
C ASN A 206 -41.55 -35.72 -35.96
N GLY A 207 -42.81 -35.33 -35.73
CA GLY A 207 -43.97 -35.65 -36.55
C GLY A 207 -44.58 -34.44 -37.26
N GLY A 208 -43.74 -33.49 -37.67
CA GLY A 208 -44.08 -32.40 -38.59
C GLY A 208 -43.49 -32.64 -39.96
#